data_AF-A0A2E0Z0R0-F1
#
_entry.id   AF-A0A2E0Z0R0-F1
#
_cell.length_a   1.000
_cell.length_b   1.000
_cell.length_c   1.000
_cell.angle_alpha   90.00
_cell.angle_beta   90.00
_cell.angle_gamma   90.00
#
_symmetry.space_group_name_H-M   'P 1'
#
loop_
_entity.id
_entity.type
_entity.pdbx_description
1 polymer ?
#
loop_
_entity_poly.entity_id
_entity_poly.type
_entity_poly.pdbx_seq_one_letter_code
_entity_poly.pdbx_strand_id
1 'polypeptide(L)'
;MERVRLAAKRALRRIARNAPGQRNLRREIAGKERLRWWLIYGSTRSGTTYISELAKSCASLWIGDWRLGSILAGIEEYREVSALPNHDHIEFDYPRLLRDLSRNILDTAYPGDGRQLDFVYKQAVLRPKEHRCLVAMWGPPERVIFCLREPSGFIASARIKFPRRSVEHLQQQYVNSLEQYLQIGGDIIEYVPDLSLADYQAFLAPLDFSGVELPEFRYTGEQDDANTSEAMWQVYRKIRALAQEGAAPG
;
A
#
# COMPACT_ATOMS: atom_id res chain seq x y z
N MET A 1 17.03 -2.30 26.30
CA MET A 1 15.96 -1.30 26.51
C MET A 1 15.03 -1.09 25.30
N GLU A 2 15.53 -1.09 24.07
CA GLU A 2 14.71 -0.83 22.85
C GLU A 2 13.61 -1.88 22.59
N ARG A 3 13.89 -3.17 22.84
CA ARG A 3 12.88 -4.25 22.73
C ARG A 3 11.69 -4.08 23.68
N VAL A 4 11.94 -3.60 24.91
CA VAL A 4 10.90 -3.36 25.93
C VAL A 4 10.05 -2.14 25.54
N ARG A 5 10.67 -1.06 25.06
CA ARG A 5 9.95 0.10 24.51
C ARG A 5 9.09 -0.26 23.30
N LEU A 6 9.60 -1.10 22.39
CA LEU A 6 8.86 -1.57 21.22
C LEU A 6 7.67 -2.47 21.62
N ALA A 7 7.87 -3.35 22.61
CA ALA A 7 6.79 -4.19 23.15
C ALA A 7 5.69 -3.36 23.82
N ALA A 8 6.06 -2.36 24.63
CA ALA A 8 5.12 -1.44 25.26
C ALA A 8 4.34 -0.62 24.21
N LYS A 9 5.01 -0.10 23.17
CA LYS A 9 4.35 0.62 22.07
C LYS A 9 3.37 -0.28 21.30
N ARG A 10 3.69 -1.56 21.10
CA ARG A 10 2.79 -2.55 20.49
C ARG A 10 1.59 -2.86 21.38
N ALA A 11 1.79 -3.00 22.69
CA ALA A 11 0.72 -3.24 23.65
C ALA A 11 -0.26 -2.05 23.71
N LEU A 12 0.25 -0.82 23.80
CA LEU A 12 -0.57 0.40 23.78
C LEU A 12 -1.36 0.53 22.47
N ARG A 13 -0.73 0.27 21.31
CA ARG A 13 -1.44 0.22 20.02
C ARG A 13 -2.54 -0.83 20.00
N ARG A 14 -2.33 -2.00 20.60
CA ARG A 14 -3.34 -3.06 20.70
C ARG A 14 -4.51 -2.66 21.60
N ILE A 15 -4.25 -1.98 22.71
CA ILE A 15 -5.27 -1.46 23.62
C ILE A 15 -6.10 -0.39 22.92
N ALA A 16 -5.45 0.62 22.32
CA ALA A 16 -6.11 1.68 21.56
C ALA A 16 -6.96 1.11 20.41
N ARG A 17 -6.46 0.11 19.68
CA ARG A 17 -7.19 -0.59 18.62
C ARG A 17 -8.48 -1.25 19.12
N ASN A 18 -8.53 -1.70 20.37
CA ASN A 18 -9.67 -2.43 20.91
C ASN A 18 -10.62 -1.57 21.75
N ALA A 19 -10.40 -0.26 21.81
CA ALA A 19 -11.26 0.66 22.54
C ALA A 19 -12.70 0.61 21.98
N PRO A 20 -13.75 0.70 22.82
CA PRO A 20 -15.14 0.62 22.39
C PRO A 20 -15.49 1.58 21.25
N GLY A 21 -15.03 2.84 21.32
CA GLY A 21 -15.25 3.83 20.26
C GLY A 21 -14.66 3.44 18.90
N GLN A 22 -13.55 2.70 18.90
CA GLN A 22 -12.92 2.21 17.67
C GLN A 22 -13.69 1.05 17.05
N ARG A 23 -14.34 0.21 17.85
CA ARG A 23 -15.22 -0.84 17.35
C ARG A 23 -16.46 -0.26 16.67
N ASN A 24 -17.05 0.78 17.25
CA ASN A 24 -18.21 1.45 16.67
C ASN A 24 -17.86 2.12 15.34
N LEU A 25 -16.73 2.84 15.28
CA LEU A 25 -16.24 3.47 14.04
C LEU A 25 -16.04 2.44 12.91
N ARG A 26 -15.44 1.28 13.20
CA ARG A 26 -15.25 0.22 12.20
C ARG A 26 -16.57 -0.34 11.70
N ARG A 27 -17.55 -0.54 12.58
CA ARG A 27 -18.90 -0.99 12.19
C ARG A 27 -19.63 0.04 11.35
N GLU A 28 -19.51 1.32 11.71
CA GLU A 28 -20.09 2.41 10.94
C GLU A 28 -19.52 2.44 9.53
N ILE A 29 -18.19 2.41 9.40
CA ILE A 29 -17.50 2.35 8.11
C ILE A 29 -17.92 1.11 7.32
N ALA A 30 -17.92 -0.08 7.93
CA ALA A 30 -18.31 -1.32 7.27
C ALA A 30 -19.78 -1.35 6.78
N GLY A 31 -20.63 -0.47 7.32
CA GLY A 31 -22.03 -0.33 6.90
C GLY A 31 -22.28 0.71 5.80
N LYS A 32 -21.26 1.47 5.38
CA LYS A 32 -21.42 2.49 4.32
C LYS A 32 -21.57 1.83 2.95
N GLU A 33 -22.50 2.35 2.15
CA GLU A 33 -22.68 1.91 0.76
C GLU A 33 -21.48 2.25 -0.13
N ARG A 34 -20.86 3.41 0.14
CA ARG A 34 -19.66 3.88 -0.57
C ARG A 34 -18.60 4.29 0.44
N LEU A 35 -17.40 3.74 0.26
CA LEU A 35 -16.25 4.01 1.10
C LEU A 35 -15.33 5.02 0.42
N ARG A 36 -14.93 6.03 1.19
CA ARG A 36 -13.95 7.04 0.78
C ARG A 36 -12.57 6.58 1.22
N TRP A 37 -11.86 5.90 0.33
CA TRP A 37 -10.58 5.29 0.70
C TRP A 37 -9.49 5.50 -0.34
N TRP A 38 -8.26 5.61 0.15
CA TRP A 38 -7.07 5.78 -0.68
C TRP A 38 -6.19 4.54 -0.61
N LEU A 39 -5.62 4.17 -1.76
CA LEU A 39 -4.68 3.06 -1.89
C LEU A 39 -3.27 3.58 -2.08
N ILE A 40 -2.35 3.17 -1.20
CA ILE A 40 -0.92 3.52 -1.28
C ILE A 40 -0.13 2.22 -1.49
N TYR A 41 0.58 2.14 -2.61
CA TYR A 41 1.43 1.00 -2.93
C TYR A 41 2.71 1.44 -3.62
N GLY A 42 3.61 0.50 -3.89
CA GLY A 42 4.93 0.79 -4.45
C GLY A 42 5.87 -0.39 -4.33
N SER A 43 7.07 -0.23 -4.88
CA SER A 43 8.17 -1.13 -4.53
C SER A 43 8.47 -1.04 -3.03
N THR A 44 9.10 -2.07 -2.46
CA THR A 44 9.62 -1.89 -1.10
C THR A 44 10.63 -0.75 -1.09
N ARG A 45 10.76 -0.06 0.05
CA ARG A 45 11.79 0.97 0.25
C ARG A 45 11.60 2.26 -0.57
N SER A 46 10.43 2.51 -1.15
CA SER A 46 10.11 3.75 -1.89
C SER A 46 9.35 4.82 -1.09
N GLY A 47 9.44 4.81 0.24
CA GLY A 47 8.78 5.83 1.05
C GLY A 47 7.28 5.61 1.32
N THR A 48 6.70 4.46 0.91
CA THR A 48 5.27 4.12 1.15
C THR A 48 4.81 4.31 2.59
N THR A 49 5.71 4.10 3.57
CA THR A 49 5.37 4.25 4.99
C THR A 49 5.15 5.71 5.36
N TYR A 50 6.05 6.61 4.93
CA TYR A 50 5.98 8.02 5.30
C TYR A 50 4.69 8.65 4.77
N ILE A 51 4.41 8.49 3.48
CA ILE A 51 3.18 9.00 2.87
C ILE A 51 1.92 8.36 3.46
N SER A 52 1.96 7.08 3.85
CA SER A 52 0.82 6.45 4.53
C SER A 52 0.57 6.99 5.94
N GLU A 53 1.62 7.42 6.66
CA GLU A 53 1.47 8.07 7.96
C GLU A 53 0.88 9.48 7.81
N LEU A 54 1.26 10.22 6.76
CA LEU A 54 0.62 11.49 6.42
C LEU A 54 -0.85 11.29 6.05
N ALA A 55 -1.18 10.39 5.13
CA ALA A 55 -2.59 10.12 4.78
C ALA A 55 -3.40 9.61 5.97
N LYS A 56 -2.78 8.82 6.87
CA LYS A 56 -3.40 8.35 8.12
C LYS A 56 -3.83 9.50 9.03
N SER A 57 -3.10 10.62 9.05
CA SER A 57 -3.48 11.75 9.91
C SER A 57 -4.80 12.40 9.48
N CYS A 58 -5.25 12.16 8.25
CA CYS A 58 -6.51 12.65 7.71
C CYS A 58 -7.58 11.55 7.61
N ALA A 59 -7.26 10.29 7.91
CA ALA A 59 -8.17 9.15 7.77
C ALA A 59 -8.72 8.67 9.12
N SER A 60 -9.91 8.07 9.10
CA SER A 60 -10.52 7.45 10.29
C SER A 60 -9.86 6.13 10.66
N LEU A 61 -9.45 5.33 9.67
CA LEU A 61 -8.71 4.10 9.87
C LEU A 61 -7.45 4.04 9.00
N TRP A 62 -6.45 3.28 9.48
CA TRP A 62 -5.24 2.94 8.73
C TRP A 62 -5.07 1.43 8.66
N ILE A 63 -4.89 0.94 7.44
CA ILE A 63 -4.66 -0.48 7.17
C ILE A 63 -3.26 -0.61 6.58
N GLY A 64 -2.39 -1.34 7.27
CA GLY A 64 -1.04 -1.66 6.79
C GLY A 64 -1.00 -2.96 5.98
N ASP A 65 0.22 -3.42 5.67
CA ASP A 65 0.45 -4.59 4.82
C ASP A 65 -0.31 -5.83 5.31
N TRP A 66 -1.32 -6.26 4.55
CA TRP A 66 -2.19 -7.39 4.87
C TRP A 66 -1.83 -8.67 4.09
N ARG A 67 -1.02 -8.55 3.02
CA ARG A 67 -0.50 -9.66 2.21
C ARG A 67 -1.61 -10.60 1.69
N LEU A 68 -2.64 -10.03 1.09
CA LEU A 68 -3.77 -10.79 0.56
C LEU A 68 -3.34 -11.83 -0.47
N GLY A 69 -2.23 -11.60 -1.19
CA GLY A 69 -1.73 -12.51 -2.22
C GLY A 69 -1.51 -13.95 -1.75
N SER A 70 -1.09 -14.16 -0.49
CA SER A 70 -0.94 -15.53 0.05
C SER A 70 -2.27 -16.19 0.40
N ILE A 71 -3.29 -15.39 0.73
CA ILE A 71 -4.64 -15.90 1.03
C ILE A 71 -5.34 -16.25 -0.28
N LEU A 72 -5.20 -15.40 -1.29
CA LEU A 72 -5.92 -15.51 -2.56
C LEU A 72 -5.36 -16.57 -3.51
N ALA A 73 -4.09 -16.95 -3.39
CA ALA A 73 -3.41 -17.84 -4.34
C ALA A 73 -4.17 -19.15 -4.58
N GLY A 74 -4.57 -19.87 -3.53
CA GLY A 74 -5.29 -21.15 -3.67
C GLY A 74 -6.77 -21.01 -4.04
N ILE A 75 -7.38 -19.85 -3.78
CA ILE A 75 -8.81 -19.62 -4.06
C ILE A 75 -9.01 -19.36 -5.56
N GLU A 76 -8.11 -18.63 -6.19
CA GLU A 76 -8.23 -18.34 -7.62
C GLU A 76 -7.96 -19.57 -8.48
N GLU A 77 -6.95 -20.37 -8.13
CA GLU A 77 -6.70 -21.67 -8.78
C GLU A 77 -7.96 -22.55 -8.71
N TYR A 78 -8.61 -22.62 -7.54
CA TYR A 78 -9.88 -23.34 -7.40
C TYR A 78 -10.98 -22.76 -8.29
N ARG A 79 -11.12 -21.44 -8.40
CA ARG A 79 -12.13 -20.80 -9.26
C ARG A 79 -11.92 -21.06 -10.75
N GLU A 80 -10.67 -21.13 -11.19
CA GLU A 80 -10.33 -21.47 -12.57
C GLU A 80 -10.70 -22.92 -12.89
N VAL A 81 -10.44 -23.86 -11.96
CA VAL A 81 -10.80 -25.27 -12.14
C VAL A 81 -12.30 -25.50 -11.98
N SER A 82 -12.99 -24.80 -11.06
CA SER A 82 -14.44 -24.94 -10.82
C SER A 82 -15.31 -24.37 -11.94
N ALA A 83 -14.72 -23.56 -12.83
CA ALA A 83 -15.39 -23.08 -14.04
C ALA A 83 -15.38 -24.10 -15.19
N LEU A 84 -14.70 -25.26 -15.02
CA LEU A 84 -14.65 -26.30 -16.05
C LEU A 84 -15.94 -27.12 -16.11
N PRO A 85 -16.38 -27.59 -17.30
CA PRO A 85 -17.69 -28.22 -17.50
C PRO A 85 -17.98 -29.48 -16.66
N ASN A 86 -16.95 -30.11 -16.08
CA ASN A 86 -17.03 -31.40 -15.40
C ASN A 86 -16.51 -31.36 -13.95
N HIS A 87 -16.41 -30.18 -13.33
CA HIS A 87 -15.95 -30.08 -11.94
C HIS A 87 -17.11 -30.12 -10.93
N ASP A 88 -16.79 -30.47 -9.68
CA ASP A 88 -17.73 -30.75 -8.58
C ASP A 88 -18.85 -29.70 -8.45
N HIS A 89 -20.05 -30.16 -8.08
CA HIS A 89 -21.25 -29.33 -7.90
C HIS A 89 -21.23 -28.38 -6.69
N ILE A 90 -20.08 -28.19 -6.04
CA ILE A 90 -19.95 -27.34 -4.85
C ILE A 90 -19.58 -25.93 -5.30
N GLU A 91 -20.54 -25.00 -5.21
CA GLU A 91 -20.28 -23.58 -5.48
C GLU A 91 -19.50 -22.95 -4.32
N PHE A 92 -18.35 -22.37 -4.63
CA PHE A 92 -17.62 -21.54 -3.68
C PHE A 92 -18.24 -20.14 -3.61
N ASP A 93 -18.77 -19.78 -2.44
CA ASP A 93 -19.38 -18.46 -2.18
C ASP A 93 -18.29 -17.37 -2.03
N TYR A 94 -17.73 -16.99 -3.18
CA TYR A 94 -16.70 -15.96 -3.29
C TYR A 94 -17.18 -14.58 -2.80
N PRO A 95 -18.41 -14.13 -3.07
CA PRO A 95 -18.93 -12.89 -2.50
C PRO A 95 -18.94 -12.88 -0.96
N ARG A 96 -19.33 -14.00 -0.33
CA ARG A 96 -19.28 -14.12 1.13
C ARG A 96 -17.86 -14.13 1.66
N LEU A 97 -16.93 -14.85 1.02
CA LEU A 97 -15.51 -14.80 1.37
C LEU A 97 -15.00 -13.36 1.37
N LEU A 98 -15.25 -12.60 0.30
CA LEU A 98 -14.80 -11.21 0.20
C LEU A 98 -15.43 -10.33 1.29
N ARG A 99 -16.70 -10.57 1.63
CA ARG A 99 -17.38 -9.86 2.73
C ARG A 99 -16.74 -10.18 4.09
N ASP A 100 -16.39 -11.43 4.33
CA ASP A 100 -15.76 -11.85 5.59
C ASP A 100 -14.30 -11.38 5.68
N LEU A 101 -13.56 -11.37 4.57
CA LEU A 101 -12.23 -10.76 4.48
C LEU A 101 -12.29 -9.24 4.74
N SER A 102 -13.21 -8.54 4.08
CA SER A 102 -13.45 -7.11 4.28
C SER A 102 -13.69 -6.77 5.75
N ARG A 103 -14.60 -7.50 6.41
CA ARG A 103 -14.88 -7.35 7.85
C ARG A 103 -13.63 -7.57 8.69
N ASN A 104 -12.89 -8.65 8.45
CA ASN A 104 -11.70 -8.97 9.21
C ASN A 104 -10.59 -7.90 9.05
N ILE A 105 -10.43 -7.37 7.83
CA ILE A 105 -9.50 -6.26 7.56
C ILE A 105 -9.89 -5.03 8.35
N LEU A 106 -11.15 -4.59 8.24
CA LEU A 106 -11.65 -3.41 8.94
C LEU A 106 -11.62 -3.60 10.47
N ASP A 107 -11.97 -4.78 10.97
CA ASP A 107 -11.98 -5.11 12.40
C ASP A 107 -10.60 -5.03 13.06
N THR A 108 -9.53 -5.19 12.28
CA THR A 108 -8.14 -5.12 12.77
C THR A 108 -7.42 -3.85 12.35
N ALA A 109 -8.07 -2.96 11.60
CA ALA A 109 -7.52 -1.70 11.17
C ALA A 109 -7.12 -0.84 12.37
N TYR A 110 -6.02 -0.11 12.25
CA TYR A 110 -5.58 0.81 13.28
C TYR A 110 -6.42 2.09 13.22
N PRO A 111 -6.61 2.79 14.36
CA PRO A 111 -7.14 4.15 14.32
C PRO A 111 -6.22 5.04 13.46
N GLY A 112 -6.83 5.86 12.62
CA GLY A 112 -6.19 7.07 12.10
C GLY A 112 -6.48 8.26 13.02
N ASP A 113 -6.01 9.44 12.60
CA ASP A 113 -6.07 10.66 13.41
C ASP A 113 -7.04 11.71 12.83
N GLY A 114 -7.76 11.36 11.75
CA GLY A 114 -8.66 12.28 11.04
C GLY A 114 -9.97 11.65 10.57
N ARG A 115 -10.74 12.40 9.77
CA ARG A 115 -12.07 11.98 9.27
C ARG A 115 -12.37 12.40 7.83
N GLN A 116 -11.36 12.85 7.10
CA GLN A 116 -11.51 13.25 5.70
C GLN A 116 -11.62 12.03 4.78
N LEU A 117 -11.03 10.90 5.17
CA LEU A 117 -11.16 9.58 4.53
C LEU A 117 -11.74 8.58 5.53
N ASP A 118 -12.48 7.58 5.03
CA ASP A 118 -12.89 6.44 5.85
C ASP A 118 -11.66 5.63 6.23
N PHE A 119 -10.80 5.32 5.26
CA PHE A 119 -9.52 4.69 5.54
C PHE A 119 -8.46 4.93 4.46
N VAL A 120 -7.21 4.75 4.86
CA VAL A 120 -6.08 4.57 3.93
C VAL A 120 -5.58 3.14 4.02
N TYR A 121 -5.38 2.51 2.86
CA TYR A 121 -4.84 1.15 2.74
C TYR A 121 -3.44 1.20 2.14
N LYS A 122 -2.45 0.76 2.90
CA LYS A 122 -1.05 0.68 2.47
C LYS A 122 -0.65 -0.78 2.25
N GLN A 123 -0.12 -1.08 1.08
CA GLN A 123 0.48 -2.38 0.75
C GLN A 123 1.75 -2.19 -0.07
N ALA A 124 2.90 -2.51 0.52
CA ALA A 124 4.15 -2.60 -0.22
C ALA A 124 4.12 -3.86 -1.07
N VAL A 125 4.39 -3.70 -2.38
CA VAL A 125 4.24 -4.74 -3.40
C VAL A 125 2.80 -5.27 -3.43
N LEU A 126 1.93 -4.52 -4.13
CA LEU A 126 0.56 -4.91 -4.40
C LEU A 126 0.48 -5.59 -5.77
N ARG A 127 -0.15 -6.76 -5.84
CA ARG A 127 -0.42 -7.45 -7.10
C ARG A 127 -1.78 -7.01 -7.69
N PRO A 128 -1.95 -7.01 -9.02
CA PRO A 128 -3.20 -6.69 -9.70
C PRO A 128 -4.40 -7.52 -9.20
N LYS A 129 -4.16 -8.79 -8.87
CA LYS A 129 -5.16 -9.69 -8.27
C LYS A 129 -5.62 -9.18 -6.89
N GLU A 130 -4.69 -8.77 -6.04
CA GLU A 130 -5.01 -8.17 -4.74
C GLU A 130 -5.78 -6.87 -4.92
N HIS A 131 -5.34 -5.99 -5.83
CA HIS A 131 -6.03 -4.75 -6.16
C HIS A 131 -7.49 -5.00 -6.56
N ARG A 132 -7.74 -5.94 -7.48
CA ARG A 132 -9.12 -6.31 -7.89
C ARG A 132 -9.95 -6.82 -6.72
N CYS A 133 -9.37 -7.60 -5.81
CA CYS A 133 -10.07 -8.05 -4.62
C CYS A 133 -10.43 -6.89 -3.69
N LEU A 134 -9.52 -5.93 -3.48
CA LEU A 134 -9.80 -4.72 -2.70
C LEU A 134 -10.96 -3.91 -3.32
N VAL A 135 -10.92 -3.72 -4.64
CA VAL A 135 -12.01 -3.03 -5.38
C VAL A 135 -13.32 -3.79 -5.28
N ALA A 136 -13.31 -5.12 -5.36
CA ALA A 136 -14.50 -5.94 -5.19
C ALA A 136 -15.08 -5.89 -3.76
N MET A 137 -14.23 -5.65 -2.75
CA MET A 137 -14.66 -5.52 -1.35
C MET A 137 -15.26 -4.15 -1.02
N TRP A 138 -14.71 -3.06 -1.58
CA TRP A 138 -14.98 -1.70 -1.11
C TRP A 138 -15.35 -0.69 -2.20
N GLY A 139 -15.47 -1.14 -3.45
CA GLY A 139 -15.52 -0.26 -4.61
C GLY A 139 -14.15 0.34 -4.95
N PRO A 140 -14.05 1.11 -6.05
CA PRO A 140 -12.79 1.73 -6.45
C PRO A 140 -12.31 2.73 -5.38
N PRO A 141 -11.00 2.81 -5.11
CA PRO A 141 -10.45 3.87 -4.26
C PRO A 141 -10.68 5.24 -4.90
N GLU A 142 -10.88 6.27 -4.06
CA GLU A 142 -10.94 7.66 -4.54
C GLU A 142 -9.60 8.09 -5.16
N ARG A 143 -8.50 7.51 -4.68
CA ARG A 143 -7.16 7.77 -5.19
C ARG A 143 -6.25 6.56 -5.04
N VAL A 144 -5.46 6.29 -6.07
CA VAL A 144 -4.39 5.28 -6.06
C VAL A 144 -3.07 6.02 -6.16
N ILE A 145 -2.15 5.75 -5.24
CA ILE A 145 -0.83 6.38 -5.17
C ILE A 145 0.23 5.29 -5.30
N PHE A 146 1.13 5.46 -6.27
CA PHE A 146 2.31 4.63 -6.48
C PHE A 146 3.57 5.36 -6.03
N CYS A 147 4.25 4.80 -5.04
CA CYS A 147 5.53 5.31 -4.57
C CYS A 147 6.67 4.69 -5.38
N LEU A 148 7.34 5.54 -6.16
CA LEU A 148 8.47 5.19 -6.99
C LEU A 148 9.79 5.53 -6.28
N ARG A 149 10.85 4.79 -6.59
CA ARG A 149 12.22 5.11 -6.21
C ARG A 149 13.15 4.63 -7.30
N GLU A 150 14.21 5.38 -7.57
CA GLU A 150 15.21 4.97 -8.56
C GLU A 150 15.90 3.64 -8.19
N PRO A 151 16.42 2.88 -9.18
CA PRO A 151 17.05 1.58 -8.97
C PRO A 151 18.18 1.58 -7.93
N SER A 152 19.07 2.56 -8.00
CA SER A 152 20.25 2.66 -7.15
C SER A 152 19.87 2.87 -5.68
N GLY A 153 18.96 3.81 -5.42
CA GLY A 153 18.42 4.04 -4.09
C GLY A 153 17.66 2.84 -3.54
N PHE A 154 16.89 2.15 -4.40
CA PHE A 154 16.20 0.93 -4.02
C PHE A 154 17.19 -0.16 -3.58
N ILE A 155 18.20 -0.48 -4.40
CA ILE A 155 19.05 -1.65 -4.15
C ILE A 155 19.91 -1.45 -2.90
N ALA A 156 20.45 -0.25 -2.68
CA ALA A 156 21.15 0.12 -1.45
C ALA A 156 20.27 -0.16 -0.21
N SER A 157 19.03 0.34 -0.22
CA SER A 157 18.12 0.17 0.92
C SER A 157 17.60 -1.27 1.08
N ALA A 158 17.40 -1.97 -0.03
CA ALA A 158 16.87 -3.33 -0.04
C ALA A 158 17.88 -4.35 0.50
N ARG A 159 19.17 -4.21 0.16
CA ARG A 159 20.25 -5.08 0.64
C ARG A 159 20.40 -5.00 2.16
N ILE A 160 20.33 -3.80 2.73
CA ILE A 160 20.36 -3.60 4.19
C ILE A 160 19.14 -4.24 4.85
N LYS A 161 17.95 -4.05 4.26
CA LYS A 161 16.70 -4.53 4.86
C LYS A 161 16.52 -6.05 4.74
N PHE A 162 17.03 -6.64 3.66
CA PHE A 162 16.83 -8.04 3.30
C PHE A 162 18.18 -8.74 3.03
N PRO A 163 19.08 -8.82 4.04
CA PRO A 163 20.45 -9.29 3.85
C PRO A 163 20.56 -10.77 3.46
N ARG A 164 19.47 -11.53 3.54
CA ARG A 164 19.40 -12.95 3.15
C ARG A 164 18.95 -13.17 1.71
N ARG A 165 18.61 -12.10 0.97
CA ARG A 165 18.20 -12.18 -0.43
C ARG A 165 19.42 -11.85 -1.31
N SER A 166 19.59 -12.59 -2.41
CA SER A 166 20.63 -12.25 -3.38
C SER A 166 20.31 -10.94 -4.09
N VAL A 167 21.33 -10.32 -4.69
CA VAL A 167 21.16 -9.07 -5.45
C VAL A 167 20.20 -9.29 -6.62
N GLU A 168 20.35 -10.39 -7.35
CA GLU A 168 19.50 -10.76 -8.50
C GLU A 168 18.04 -10.90 -8.09
N HIS A 169 17.77 -11.50 -6.93
CA HIS A 169 16.41 -11.59 -6.41
C HIS A 169 15.82 -10.21 -6.10
N LEU A 170 16.61 -9.30 -5.53
CA LEU A 170 16.17 -7.94 -5.23
C LEU A 170 15.94 -7.11 -6.50
N GLN A 171 16.81 -7.26 -7.50
CA GLN A 171 16.64 -6.65 -8.83
C GLN A 171 15.34 -7.14 -9.48
N GLN A 172 15.08 -8.46 -9.50
CA GLN A 172 13.85 -9.01 -10.06
C GLN A 172 12.62 -8.56 -9.28
N GLN A 173 12.71 -8.49 -7.95
CA GLN A 173 11.61 -7.98 -7.12
C GLN A 173 11.27 -6.52 -7.48
N TYR A 174 12.29 -5.69 -7.72
CA TYR A 174 12.09 -4.30 -8.17
C TYR A 174 11.36 -4.24 -9.51
N VAL A 175 11.88 -4.96 -10.51
CA VAL A 175 11.29 -5.01 -11.85
C VAL A 175 9.83 -5.45 -11.78
N ASN A 176 9.56 -6.58 -11.11
CA ASN A 176 8.21 -7.11 -10.95
C ASN A 176 7.28 -6.10 -10.26
N SER A 177 7.76 -5.35 -9.26
CA SER A 177 6.94 -4.37 -8.53
C SER A 177 6.56 -3.19 -9.41
N LEU A 178 7.48 -2.73 -10.27
CA LEU A 178 7.22 -1.66 -11.22
C LEU A 178 6.34 -2.15 -12.38
N GLU A 179 6.48 -3.38 -12.84
CA GLU A 179 5.57 -3.97 -13.82
C GLU A 179 4.13 -4.08 -13.29
N GLN A 180 3.93 -4.26 -11.98
CA GLN A 180 2.58 -4.23 -11.41
C GLN A 180 1.92 -2.85 -11.56
N TYR A 181 2.71 -1.76 -11.53
CA TYR A 181 2.19 -0.41 -11.78
C TYR A 181 1.55 -0.30 -13.16
N LEU A 182 2.13 -0.93 -14.18
CA LEU A 182 1.58 -0.91 -15.54
C LEU A 182 0.18 -1.53 -15.64
N GLN A 183 -0.24 -2.32 -14.65
CA GLN A 183 -1.56 -2.96 -14.60
C GLN A 183 -2.52 -2.31 -13.60
N ILE A 184 -2.00 -1.65 -12.56
CA ILE A 184 -2.82 -1.04 -11.49
C ILE A 184 -2.96 0.48 -11.70
N GLY A 185 -1.90 1.15 -12.14
CA GLY A 185 -1.87 2.61 -12.34
C GLY A 185 -1.81 3.40 -11.03
N GLY A 186 -2.17 4.68 -11.11
CA GLY A 186 -2.19 5.61 -9.98
C GLY A 186 -1.18 6.75 -10.12
N ASP A 187 -1.34 7.74 -9.24
CA ASP A 187 -0.51 8.92 -9.20
C ASP A 187 0.86 8.57 -8.64
N ILE A 188 1.91 9.06 -9.31
CA ILE A 188 3.28 8.75 -8.92
C ILE A 188 3.83 9.83 -8.01
N ILE A 189 4.39 9.39 -6.88
CA ILE A 189 5.32 10.20 -6.10
C ILE A 189 6.66 9.51 -6.06
N GLU A 190 7.72 10.26 -6.37
CA GLU A 190 9.07 9.74 -6.42
C GLU A 190 9.84 10.06 -5.13
N TYR A 191 10.39 9.03 -4.48
CA TYR A 191 11.22 9.18 -3.29
C TYR A 191 12.66 9.56 -3.68
N VAL A 192 12.91 10.86 -3.76
CA VAL A 192 14.18 11.47 -4.18
C VAL A 192 14.77 12.36 -3.08
N PRO A 193 16.07 12.71 -3.13
CA PRO A 193 16.73 13.53 -2.10
C PRO A 193 16.09 14.91 -1.87
N ASP A 194 15.61 15.54 -2.93
CA ASP A 194 15.08 16.91 -2.89
C ASP A 194 13.61 16.97 -2.46
N LEU A 195 12.99 15.83 -2.16
CA LEU A 195 11.62 15.78 -1.69
C LEU A 195 11.50 16.42 -0.30
N SER A 196 10.45 17.22 -0.09
CA SER A 196 10.18 17.88 1.18
C SER A 196 8.80 17.49 1.74
N LEU A 197 8.54 17.84 3.00
CA LEU A 197 7.20 17.70 3.57
C LEU A 197 6.16 18.51 2.77
N ALA A 198 6.52 19.70 2.30
CA ALA A 198 5.63 20.53 1.50
C ALA A 198 5.24 19.85 0.17
N ASP A 199 6.18 19.17 -0.48
CA ASP A 199 5.89 18.40 -1.69
C ASP A 199 4.91 17.25 -1.43
N TYR A 200 5.06 16.55 -0.29
CA TYR A 200 4.09 15.54 0.11
C TYR A 200 2.71 16.14 0.38
N GLN A 201 2.64 17.28 1.08
CA GLN A 201 1.36 17.94 1.36
C GLN A 201 0.67 18.39 0.07
N ALA A 202 1.42 19.01 -0.85
CA ALA A 202 0.92 19.41 -2.16
C ALA A 202 0.45 18.20 -2.96
N PHE A 203 1.25 17.12 -3.00
CA PHE A 203 0.88 15.89 -3.68
C PHE A 203 -0.38 15.26 -3.08
N LEU A 204 -0.55 15.29 -1.76
CA LEU A 204 -1.68 14.70 -1.03
C LEU A 204 -2.94 15.59 -1.02
N ALA A 205 -2.95 16.73 -1.72
CA ALA A 205 -4.19 17.46 -1.96
C ALA A 205 -5.27 16.51 -2.54
N PRO A 206 -6.55 16.66 -2.14
CA PRO A 206 -7.12 17.75 -1.35
C PRO A 206 -7.11 17.53 0.18
N LEU A 207 -6.28 16.63 0.72
CA LEU A 207 -6.22 16.44 2.18
C LEU A 207 -5.78 17.74 2.87
N ASP A 208 -6.57 18.16 3.85
CA ASP A 208 -6.28 19.31 4.69
C ASP A 208 -5.47 18.87 5.93
N PHE A 209 -4.28 19.44 6.09
CA PHE A 209 -3.39 19.17 7.22
C PHE A 209 -3.43 20.27 8.28
N SER A 210 -4.35 21.23 8.16
CA SER A 210 -4.50 22.33 9.13
C SER A 210 -4.77 21.81 10.54
N GLY A 211 -3.96 22.26 11.50
CA GLY A 211 -4.06 21.82 12.90
C GLY A 211 -3.56 20.39 13.17
N VAL A 212 -2.94 19.73 12.18
CA VAL A 212 -2.33 18.41 12.35
C VAL A 212 -0.83 18.55 12.57
N GLU A 213 -0.31 17.95 13.64
CA GLU A 213 1.14 17.82 13.84
C GLU A 213 1.68 16.71 12.93
N LEU A 214 2.45 17.10 11.91
CA LEU A 214 3.02 16.17 10.94
C LEU A 214 4.44 15.74 11.32
N PRO A 215 4.81 14.48 11.07
CA PRO A 215 6.17 14.02 11.27
C PRO A 215 7.14 14.73 10.31
N GLU A 216 8.29 15.14 10.82
CA GLU A 216 9.38 15.71 10.01
C GLU A 216 9.77 14.74 8.87
N PHE A 217 9.95 15.28 7.67
CA PHE A 217 10.52 14.52 6.57
C PHE A 217 12.04 14.59 6.59
N ARG A 218 12.70 13.44 6.50
CA ARG A 218 14.13 13.36 6.23
C ARG A 218 14.43 12.28 5.22
N TYR A 219 15.04 12.65 4.10
CA TYR A 219 15.60 11.68 3.17
C TYR A 219 16.78 10.96 3.84
N THR A 220 16.79 9.63 3.77
CA THR A 220 17.82 8.77 4.38
C THR A 220 18.34 7.73 3.39
N GLY A 221 18.21 8.01 2.09
CA GLY A 221 18.65 7.10 1.04
C GLY A 221 20.15 7.20 0.75
N GLU A 222 20.74 6.04 0.51
CA GLU A 222 22.07 5.88 -0.10
C GLU A 222 21.90 5.36 -1.53
N GLN A 223 22.96 5.41 -2.33
CA GLN A 223 23.01 4.91 -3.70
C GLN A 223 23.96 3.68 -3.80
N ASP A 224 23.67 2.76 -4.71
CA ASP A 224 24.47 1.56 -4.98
C ASP A 224 24.35 1.19 -6.47
N ASP A 225 25.00 1.99 -7.32
CA ASP A 225 24.91 1.86 -8.78
C ASP A 225 25.48 0.53 -9.29
N ALA A 226 26.52 0.02 -8.61
CA ALA A 226 27.22 -1.21 -8.98
C ALA A 226 26.32 -2.46 -8.95
N ASN A 227 25.25 -2.44 -8.15
CA ASN A 227 24.30 -3.55 -8.03
C ASN A 227 22.97 -3.28 -8.73
N THR A 228 22.89 -2.24 -9.56
CA THR A 228 21.74 -2.03 -10.45
C THR A 228 21.85 -2.89 -11.71
N SER A 229 20.74 -3.13 -12.39
CA SER A 229 20.72 -3.79 -13.70
C SER A 229 20.00 -2.93 -14.73
N GLU A 230 20.33 -3.13 -16.01
CA GLU A 230 19.69 -2.38 -17.09
C GLU A 230 18.17 -2.61 -17.12
N ALA A 231 17.70 -3.81 -16.79
CA ALA A 231 16.26 -4.10 -16.68
C ALA A 231 15.56 -3.21 -15.65
N MET A 232 16.19 -2.94 -14.49
CA MET A 232 15.65 -2.01 -13.49
C MET A 232 15.55 -0.59 -14.04
N TRP A 233 16.60 -0.12 -14.72
CA TRP A 233 16.62 1.21 -15.31
C TRP A 233 15.61 1.38 -16.43
N GLN A 234 15.45 0.37 -17.30
CA GLN A 234 14.46 0.39 -18.37
C GLN A 234 13.03 0.53 -17.84
N VAL A 235 12.64 -0.29 -16.86
CA VAL A 235 11.28 -0.21 -16.31
C VAL A 235 11.06 1.09 -15.51
N TYR A 236 12.07 1.58 -14.79
CA TYR A 236 12.00 2.86 -14.09
C TYR A 236 11.81 4.04 -15.05
N ARG A 237 12.63 4.13 -16.11
CA ARG A 237 12.53 5.19 -17.13
C ARG A 237 11.18 5.14 -17.84
N LYS A 238 10.69 3.94 -18.17
CA LYS A 238 9.35 3.76 -18.76
C LYS A 238 8.25 4.33 -17.87
N ILE A 239 8.26 4.04 -16.58
CA ILE A 239 7.25 4.55 -15.64
C ILE A 239 7.36 6.05 -15.45
N ARG A 240 8.59 6.61 -15.39
CA ARG A 240 8.77 8.06 -15.30
C ARG A 240 8.27 8.80 -16.54
N ALA A 241 8.49 8.25 -17.74
CA ALA A 241 7.96 8.81 -18.97
C ALA A 241 6.42 8.85 -18.94
N LEU A 242 5.78 7.74 -18.54
CA LEU A 242 4.32 7.70 -18.38
C LEU A 242 3.79 8.73 -17.37
N ALA A 243 4.52 8.95 -16.27
CA ALA A 243 4.18 9.97 -15.28
C ALA A 243 4.21 11.39 -15.86
N GLN A 244 5.18 11.66 -16.74
CA GLN A 244 5.34 12.97 -17.40
C GLN A 244 4.28 13.18 -18.49
N GLU A 245 3.94 12.13 -19.24
CA GLU A 245 2.90 12.17 -20.28
C GLU A 245 1.49 12.33 -19.69
N GLY A 246 1.21 11.67 -18.56
CA GLY A 246 -0.04 11.82 -17.81
C GLY A 246 -0.17 13.13 -17.03
N ALA A 247 0.91 13.92 -16.92
CA ALA A 247 0.96 15.24 -16.28
C ALA A 247 0.82 16.40 -17.26
N ALA A 248 0.59 16.14 -18.56
CA ALA A 248 0.24 17.19 -19.51
C ALA A 248 -1.11 17.83 -19.11
N PRO A 249 -1.20 19.17 -19.01
CA PRO A 249 -2.41 19.83 -18.54
C PRO A 249 -3.53 19.67 -19.56
N GLY A 250 -4.60 18.99 -19.15
CA GLY A 250 -5.94 19.18 -19.71
C GLY A 250 -6.67 20.27 -18.93
#